data_AF-A0ABC8T6G2-F1
#
_entry.id   AF-A0ABC8T6G2-F1
#
_cell.length_a   1.000
_cell.length_b   1.000
_cell.length_c   1.000
_cell.angle_alpha   90.00
_cell.angle_beta   90.00
_cell.angle_gamma   90.00
#
_symmetry.space_group_name_H-M   'P 1'
#
loop_
_entity.id
_entity.type
_entity.pdbx_description
1 polymer ?
#
loop_
_entity_poly.entity_id
_entity_poly.type
_entity_poly.pdbx_seq_one_letter_code
_entity_poly.pdbx_strand_id
1 'polypeptide(L)'
;MKSGRPDTGFLYWRWNPRHCDLPQLNPERFLDKMRNRTWALIGDSISRNHVQSLLCVLSKAETAIFEDNEGVSTHEAELQIDKLDTKWTEQYQGLDYIVFSINHWFLKFGFVFAYRKVLRDVFNFIVTSNHKGMIFYRTSTPHHFENGGWLDGGNCPYQRFHPFAEDKNAKIVNDCLHWCLLGPIDSWNDLLMEMVVNGKDD
;
A
#
# COMPACT_ATOMS: atom_id res chain seq x y z
N MET A 1 12.68 -7.60 17.97
CA MET A 1 11.78 -7.86 16.82
C MET A 1 12.11 -9.22 16.20
N LYS A 2 11.17 -9.87 15.50
CA LYS A 2 11.39 -11.21 14.90
C LYS A 2 12.58 -11.26 13.92
N SER A 3 12.78 -10.20 13.14
CA SER A 3 13.85 -10.13 12.13
C SER A 3 15.17 -9.50 12.64
N GLY A 4 15.39 -9.43 13.96
CA GLY A 4 16.68 -9.04 14.53
C GLY A 4 17.02 -7.55 14.56
N ARG A 5 16.15 -6.65 14.05
CA ARG A 5 16.35 -5.20 14.17
C ARG A 5 16.46 -4.77 15.66
N PRO A 6 17.53 -4.05 16.05
CA PRO A 6 17.80 -3.74 17.46
C PRO A 6 17.16 -2.42 17.95
N ASP A 7 17.00 -1.43 17.08
CA ASP A 7 16.40 -0.14 17.42
C ASP A 7 14.87 -0.20 17.40
N THR A 8 14.20 0.54 18.29
CA THR A 8 12.73 0.57 18.40
C THR A 8 12.15 1.98 18.34
N GLY A 9 13.00 3.01 18.23
CA GLY A 9 12.57 4.41 18.24
C GLY A 9 11.52 4.75 17.17
N PHE A 10 11.59 4.08 16.02
CA PHE A 10 10.65 4.26 14.91
C PHE A 10 9.20 3.88 15.27
N LEU A 11 8.98 3.01 16.26
CA LEU A 11 7.65 2.56 16.70
C LEU A 11 6.84 3.67 17.38
N TYR A 12 7.52 4.74 17.83
CA TYR A 12 6.91 5.85 18.56
C TYR A 12 6.61 7.06 17.67
N TRP A 13 6.99 7.02 16.40
CA TRP A 13 6.70 8.10 15.47
C TRP A 13 5.28 7.99 14.93
N ARG A 14 4.60 9.13 14.90
CA ARG A 14 3.26 9.25 14.36
C ARG A 14 3.14 10.49 13.51
N TRP A 15 2.40 10.38 12.41
CA TRP A 15 2.05 11.55 11.61
C TRP A 15 1.12 12.47 12.40
N ASN A 16 1.43 13.77 12.45
CA ASN A 16 0.59 14.78 13.05
C ASN A 16 0.23 15.86 12.01
N PRO A 17 -1.03 15.94 11.55
CA PRO A 17 -1.46 17.01 10.65
C PRO A 17 -1.28 18.40 11.26
N ARG A 18 -1.09 19.43 10.43
CA ARG A 18 -0.78 20.80 10.90
C ARG A 18 -1.91 21.49 11.65
N HIS A 19 -3.17 21.13 11.39
CA HIS A 19 -4.35 21.89 11.83
C HIS A 19 -5.40 21.05 12.55
N CYS A 20 -5.12 19.77 12.77
CA CYS A 20 -6.02 18.87 13.48
C CYS A 20 -5.22 17.69 14.05
N ASP A 21 -5.79 17.07 15.09
CA ASP A 21 -5.29 15.81 15.60
C ASP A 21 -5.91 14.66 14.80
N LEU A 22 -5.07 13.73 14.35
CA LEU A 22 -5.54 12.49 13.73
C LEU A 22 -5.73 11.44 14.83
N PRO A 23 -6.95 10.94 15.10
CA PRO A 23 -7.15 9.86 16.07
C PRO A 23 -6.54 8.55 15.56
N GLN A 24 -6.14 7.65 16.47
CA GLN A 24 -5.69 6.31 16.07
C GLN A 24 -6.89 5.50 15.60
N LEU A 25 -6.64 4.57 14.68
CA LEU A 25 -7.66 3.61 14.26
C LEU A 25 -8.21 2.88 15.50
N ASN A 26 -9.50 3.08 15.76
CA ASN A 26 -10.25 2.29 16.74
C ASN A 26 -10.79 1.04 16.00
N PRO A 27 -10.28 -0.17 16.32
CA PRO A 27 -10.60 -1.37 15.55
C PRO A 27 -12.07 -1.80 15.70
N GLU A 28 -12.66 -1.66 16.89
CA GLU A 28 -14.06 -2.01 17.12
C GLU A 28 -15.00 -1.11 16.32
N ARG A 29 -14.75 0.21 16.38
CA ARG A 29 -15.54 1.21 15.65
C ARG A 29 -15.39 1.04 14.14
N PHE A 30 -14.19 0.73 13.67
CA PHE A 30 -13.94 0.46 12.26
C PHE A 30 -14.71 -0.78 11.81
N LEU A 31 -14.56 -1.91 12.51
CA LEU A 31 -15.25 -3.15 12.19
C LEU A 31 -16.77 -2.99 12.20
N ASP A 32 -17.32 -2.26 13.17
CA ASP A 32 -18.76 -2.00 13.24
C ASP A 32 -19.27 -1.23 12.02
N LYS A 33 -18.53 -0.20 11.59
CA LYS A 33 -18.84 0.55 10.37
C LYS A 33 -18.66 -0.26 9.09
N MET A 34 -17.77 -1.25 9.10
CA MET A 34 -17.52 -2.12 7.95
C MET A 34 -18.42 -3.35 7.87
N ARG A 35 -19.34 -3.54 8.83
CA ARG A 35 -20.32 -4.63 8.75
C ARG A 35 -21.10 -4.53 7.44
N ASN A 36 -21.16 -5.65 6.72
CA ASN A 36 -21.84 -5.78 5.43
C ASN A 36 -21.32 -4.83 4.34
N ARG A 37 -20.07 -4.37 4.47
CA ARG A 37 -19.36 -3.58 3.45
C ARG A 37 -18.26 -4.40 2.81
N THR A 38 -18.10 -4.25 1.50
CA THR A 38 -17.04 -4.94 0.75
C THR A 38 -15.93 -3.97 0.38
N TRP A 39 -14.69 -4.39 0.63
CA TRP A 39 -13.50 -3.56 0.45
C TRP A 39 -12.53 -4.21 -0.53
N ALA A 40 -11.83 -3.40 -1.32
CA ALA A 40 -10.69 -3.85 -2.11
C ALA A 40 -9.50 -2.89 -2.02
N LEU A 41 -8.31 -3.44 -1.80
CA LEU A 41 -7.04 -2.76 -2.00
C LEU A 41 -6.43 -3.28 -3.30
N ILE A 42 -6.46 -2.47 -4.35
CA ILE A 42 -6.05 -2.86 -5.70
C ILE A 42 -4.71 -2.19 -6.02
N GLY A 43 -3.65 -2.98 -6.12
CA GLY A 43 -2.32 -2.43 -6.37
C GLY A 43 -1.17 -3.42 -6.22
N ASP A 44 0.00 -2.88 -5.94
CA ASP A 44 1.27 -3.62 -5.85
C ASP A 44 1.54 -4.21 -4.44
N SER A 45 2.78 -4.66 -4.20
CA SER A 45 3.19 -5.27 -2.93
C SER A 45 3.09 -4.32 -1.72
N ILE A 46 3.09 -3.00 -1.94
CA ILE A 46 2.84 -2.00 -0.88
C ILE A 46 1.37 -2.01 -0.44
N SER A 47 0.46 -2.38 -1.34
CA SER A 47 -0.95 -2.60 -0.98
C SER A 47 -1.09 -3.80 -0.05
N ARG A 48 -0.34 -4.88 -0.30
CA ARG A 48 -0.31 -6.03 0.62
C ARG A 48 0.27 -5.66 1.98
N ASN A 49 1.34 -4.86 2.01
CA ASN A 49 1.92 -4.35 3.27
C ASN A 49 0.91 -3.51 4.06
N HIS A 50 0.07 -2.72 3.37
CA HIS A 50 -1.03 -1.99 3.99
C HIS A 50 -2.12 -2.91 4.56
N VAL A 51 -2.55 -3.94 3.81
CA VAL A 51 -3.51 -4.94 4.32
C VAL A 51 -2.98 -5.63 5.57
N GLN A 52 -1.71 -6.05 5.56
CA GLN A 52 -1.09 -6.71 6.72
C GLN A 52 -1.04 -5.80 7.95
N SER A 53 -0.73 -4.51 7.75
CA SER A 53 -0.80 -3.49 8.80
C SER A 53 -2.21 -3.37 9.36
N LEU A 54 -3.22 -3.19 8.51
CA LEU A 54 -4.61 -3.05 8.90
C LEU A 54 -5.08 -4.28 9.69
N LEU A 55 -4.86 -5.50 9.17
CA LEU A 55 -5.22 -6.74 9.84
C LEU A 55 -4.53 -6.88 11.21
N CYS A 56 -3.28 -6.44 11.33
CA CYS A 56 -2.60 -6.43 12.63
C CYS A 56 -3.31 -5.52 13.64
N VAL A 57 -3.77 -4.34 13.23
CA VAL A 57 -4.52 -3.43 14.11
C VAL A 57 -5.91 -4.01 14.45
N LEU A 58 -6.63 -4.53 13.46
CA LEU A 58 -7.96 -5.12 13.64
C LEU A 58 -7.91 -6.39 14.49
N SER A 59 -6.81 -7.15 14.44
CA SER A 59 -6.62 -8.37 15.22
C SER A 59 -6.69 -8.16 16.75
N LYS A 60 -6.58 -6.90 17.20
CA LYS A 60 -6.74 -6.52 18.60
C LYS A 60 -8.19 -6.57 19.07
N ALA A 61 -9.16 -6.44 18.17
CA ALA A 61 -10.60 -6.50 18.48
C ALA A 61 -11.22 -7.86 18.10
N GLU A 62 -10.70 -8.53 17.07
CA GLU A 62 -11.24 -9.81 16.59
C GLU A 62 -10.11 -10.75 16.16
N THR A 63 -10.20 -12.05 16.47
CA THR A 63 -9.17 -13.03 16.08
C THR A 63 -9.06 -13.16 14.57
N ALA A 64 -7.93 -12.71 14.02
CA ALA A 64 -7.61 -12.93 12.62
C ALA A 64 -7.15 -14.38 12.40
N ILE A 65 -7.85 -15.11 11.52
CA ILE A 65 -7.36 -16.37 10.97
C ILE A 65 -6.47 -16.00 9.78
N PHE A 66 -5.16 -16.11 9.96
CA PHE A 66 -4.21 -15.93 8.86
C PHE A 66 -4.06 -17.25 8.12
N GLU A 67 -4.53 -17.33 6.88
CA GLU A 67 -4.04 -18.34 5.95
C GLU A 67 -2.57 -18.02 5.61
N ASP A 68 -1.74 -19.05 5.55
CA ASP A 68 -0.32 -18.94 5.21
C ASP A 68 -0.16 -18.51 3.75
N ASN A 69 0.30 -17.27 3.56
CA ASN A 69 0.58 -16.73 2.25
C ASN A 69 2.00 -17.09 1.81
N GLU A 70 2.18 -18.19 1.08
CA GLU A 70 3.40 -18.31 0.28
C GLU A 70 3.43 -17.28 -0.85
N GLY A 71 2.29 -16.78 -1.36
CA GLY A 71 2.17 -15.48 -2.05
C GLY A 71 3.14 -15.20 -3.21
N VAL A 72 3.89 -16.19 -3.68
CA VAL A 72 4.82 -16.08 -4.81
C VAL A 72 3.97 -16.24 -6.06
N SER A 73 3.94 -15.21 -6.91
CA SER A 73 3.42 -15.38 -8.26
C SER A 73 4.27 -16.43 -8.96
N THR A 74 3.69 -17.60 -9.24
CA THR A 74 4.35 -18.71 -9.92
C THR A 74 4.59 -18.45 -11.42
N HIS A 75 4.13 -17.31 -11.93
CA HIS A 75 4.20 -16.89 -13.32
C HIS A 75 4.97 -15.56 -13.45
N GLU A 76 5.71 -15.40 -14.55
CA GLU A 76 6.31 -14.11 -14.92
C GLU A 76 5.23 -13.02 -14.99
N ALA A 77 5.53 -11.84 -14.47
CA ALA A 77 4.60 -10.72 -14.48
C ALA A 77 4.41 -10.21 -15.91
N GLU A 78 3.27 -10.53 -16.53
CA GLU A 78 2.87 -9.99 -17.82
C GLU A 78 2.23 -8.59 -17.61
N LEU A 79 2.83 -7.55 -18.22
CA LEU A 79 2.34 -6.18 -18.10
C LEU A 79 1.49 -5.80 -19.32
N GLN A 80 0.19 -5.64 -19.12
CA GLN A 80 -0.74 -5.10 -20.12
C GLN A 80 -1.09 -3.64 -19.76
N ILE A 81 -0.79 -2.69 -20.66
CA ILE A 81 -0.90 -1.24 -20.39
C ILE A 81 -2.16 -0.59 -20.96
N ASP A 82 -2.93 -1.35 -21.74
CA ASP A 82 -4.11 -0.93 -22.49
C ASP A 82 -5.34 -1.81 -22.18
N LYS A 83 -5.17 -2.79 -21.28
CA LYS A 83 -6.23 -3.68 -20.82
C LYS A 83 -6.24 -3.73 -19.31
N LEU A 84 -7.41 -3.49 -18.72
CA LEU A 84 -7.61 -3.65 -17.28
C LEU A 84 -7.76 -5.14 -16.93
N ASP A 85 -7.19 -5.54 -15.80
CA ASP A 85 -7.28 -6.91 -15.29
C ASP A 85 -8.74 -7.23 -14.89
N THR A 86 -9.28 -8.32 -15.45
CA THR A 86 -10.67 -8.71 -15.24
C THR A 86 -10.97 -9.08 -13.79
N LYS A 87 -9.98 -9.58 -13.03
CA LYS A 87 -10.15 -10.07 -11.65
C LYS A 87 -10.78 -9.04 -10.74
N TRP A 88 -10.36 -7.79 -10.86
CA TRP A 88 -10.91 -6.71 -10.02
C TRP A 88 -12.00 -5.93 -10.73
N THR A 89 -11.97 -5.78 -12.06
CA THR A 89 -12.99 -5.01 -12.78
C THR A 89 -14.36 -5.69 -12.76
N GLU A 90 -14.42 -7.03 -12.69
CA GLU A 90 -15.67 -7.78 -12.60
C GLU A 90 -16.39 -7.57 -11.26
N GLN A 91 -15.62 -7.39 -10.18
CA GLN A 91 -16.15 -7.17 -8.83
C GLN A 91 -16.41 -5.69 -8.53
N TYR A 92 -15.83 -4.79 -9.34
CA TYR A 92 -15.76 -3.36 -9.11
C TYR A 92 -17.10 -2.71 -8.73
N GLN A 93 -18.21 -3.09 -9.37
CA GLN A 93 -19.52 -2.47 -9.09
C GLN A 93 -20.10 -2.82 -7.72
N GLY A 94 -19.70 -3.96 -7.14
CA GLY A 94 -20.22 -4.43 -5.85
C GLY A 94 -19.40 -3.98 -4.63
N LEU A 95 -18.31 -3.25 -4.84
CA LEU A 95 -17.44 -2.80 -3.76
C LEU A 95 -17.98 -1.50 -3.13
N ASP A 96 -17.93 -1.39 -1.81
CA ASP A 96 -18.31 -0.16 -1.10
C ASP A 96 -17.11 0.80 -0.98
N TYR A 97 -15.91 0.25 -0.85
CA TYR A 97 -14.68 1.01 -0.68
C TYR A 97 -13.54 0.42 -1.51
N ILE A 98 -12.88 1.25 -2.31
CA ILE A 98 -11.77 0.84 -3.16
C ILE A 98 -10.57 1.73 -2.89
N VAL A 99 -9.41 1.15 -2.60
CA VAL A 99 -8.14 1.88 -2.51
C VAL A 99 -7.24 1.41 -3.65
N PHE A 100 -7.08 2.26 -4.66
CA PHE A 100 -6.09 2.06 -5.70
C PHE A 100 -4.72 2.51 -5.23
N SER A 101 -3.69 1.68 -5.44
CA SER A 101 -2.31 2.03 -5.13
C SER A 101 -1.39 1.45 -6.21
N ILE A 102 -1.17 2.24 -7.26
CA ILE A 102 -0.30 1.84 -8.39
C ILE A 102 0.79 2.87 -8.55
N ASN A 103 2.04 2.55 -8.23
CA ASN A 103 3.12 3.54 -8.36
C ASN A 103 4.50 2.90 -8.44
N HIS A 104 4.75 1.88 -7.63
CA HIS A 104 6.13 1.51 -7.32
C HIS A 104 6.90 0.99 -8.53
N TRP A 105 6.26 0.14 -9.32
CA TRP A 105 6.87 -0.50 -10.49
C TRP A 105 7.26 0.54 -11.55
N PHE A 106 6.41 1.54 -11.80
CA PHE A 106 6.66 2.52 -12.84
C PHE A 106 7.81 3.48 -12.51
N LEU A 107 7.91 3.88 -11.24
CA LEU A 107 8.97 4.78 -10.78
C LEU A 107 10.33 4.09 -10.77
N LYS A 108 10.38 2.79 -10.43
CA LYS A 108 11.62 2.01 -10.44
C LYS A 108 12.25 1.91 -11.83
N PHE A 109 11.44 1.80 -12.87
CA PHE A 109 11.92 1.58 -14.24
C PHE A 109 11.92 2.83 -15.13
N GLY A 110 11.55 4.00 -14.58
CA GLY A 110 11.55 5.26 -15.34
C GLY A 110 10.50 5.32 -16.47
N PHE A 111 9.49 4.45 -16.46
CA PHE A 111 8.45 4.39 -17.48
C PHE A 111 7.34 5.43 -17.23
N VAL A 112 7.70 6.71 -17.21
CA VAL A 112 6.76 7.82 -16.97
C VAL A 112 5.61 7.81 -17.99
N PHE A 113 5.90 7.44 -19.24
CA PHE A 113 4.87 7.30 -20.28
C PHE A 113 3.84 6.21 -19.93
N ALA A 114 4.31 5.01 -19.58
CA ALA A 114 3.43 3.89 -19.23
C ALA A 114 2.61 4.23 -17.97
N TYR A 115 3.23 4.86 -16.97
CA TYR A 115 2.54 5.33 -15.78
C TYR A 115 1.38 6.28 -16.09
N ARG A 116 1.64 7.30 -16.92
CA ARG A 116 0.62 8.27 -17.33
C ARG A 116 -0.52 7.62 -18.11
N LYS A 117 -0.20 6.65 -18.98
CA LYS A 117 -1.21 5.90 -19.74
C LYS A 117 -2.09 5.07 -18.82
N VAL A 118 -1.48 4.26 -17.94
CA VAL A 118 -2.21 3.39 -17.01
C VAL A 118 -3.08 4.22 -16.06
N LEU A 119 -2.55 5.31 -15.49
CA LEU A 119 -3.37 6.21 -14.67
C LEU A 119 -4.55 6.77 -15.45
N ARG A 120 -4.32 7.23 -16.68
CA ARG A 120 -5.40 7.77 -17.52
C ARG A 120 -6.48 6.71 -17.75
N ASP A 121 -6.10 5.49 -18.07
CA ASP A 121 -7.04 4.42 -18.38
C ASP A 121 -7.84 4.01 -17.12
N VAL A 122 -7.18 3.92 -15.95
CA VAL A 122 -7.85 3.68 -14.66
C VAL A 122 -8.79 4.81 -14.29
N PHE A 123 -8.34 6.07 -14.36
CA PHE A 123 -9.21 7.22 -14.03
C PHE A 123 -10.36 7.35 -15.02
N ASN A 124 -10.14 7.12 -16.32
CA ASN A 124 -11.20 7.11 -17.31
C ASN A 124 -12.25 6.03 -17.00
N PHE A 125 -11.82 4.82 -16.64
CA PHE A 125 -12.74 3.76 -16.20
C PHE A 125 -13.54 4.17 -14.97
N ILE A 126 -12.88 4.76 -13.96
CA ILE A 126 -13.55 5.23 -12.74
C ILE A 126 -14.62 6.28 -13.08
N VAL A 127 -14.28 7.34 -13.81
CA VAL A 127 -15.20 8.46 -14.07
C VAL A 127 -16.32 8.12 -15.05
N THR A 128 -16.13 7.11 -15.90
CA THR A 128 -17.17 6.62 -16.82
C THR A 128 -18.03 5.52 -16.22
N SER A 129 -17.65 4.99 -15.05
CA SER A 129 -18.43 3.99 -14.34
C SER A 129 -19.59 4.60 -13.55
N ASN A 130 -20.63 3.80 -13.28
CA ASN A 130 -21.74 4.17 -12.41
C ASN A 130 -21.53 3.75 -10.94
N HIS A 131 -20.28 3.47 -10.55
CA HIS A 131 -19.96 2.99 -9.22
C HIS A 131 -20.39 3.99 -8.14
N LYS A 132 -20.95 3.47 -7.04
CA LYS A 132 -21.51 4.28 -5.94
C LYS A 132 -20.64 4.26 -4.69
N GLY A 133 -19.70 3.32 -4.59
CA GLY A 133 -18.76 3.24 -3.48
C GLY A 133 -17.72 4.36 -3.51
N MET A 134 -17.04 4.50 -2.39
CA MET A 134 -16.00 5.50 -2.20
C MET A 134 -14.67 4.99 -2.74
N ILE A 135 -14.01 5.80 -3.57
CA ILE A 135 -12.75 5.43 -4.21
C ILE A 135 -11.63 6.34 -3.70
N PHE A 136 -10.59 5.71 -3.18
CA PHE A 136 -9.34 6.35 -2.78
C PHE A 136 -8.23 6.01 -3.77
N TYR A 137 -7.39 6.99 -4.04
CA TYR A 137 -6.12 6.76 -4.72
C TYR A 137 -4.97 7.08 -3.75
N ARG A 138 -4.22 6.04 -3.37
CA ARG A 138 -3.02 6.18 -2.54
C ARG A 138 -1.83 6.54 -3.41
N THR A 139 -1.15 7.61 -3.04
CA THR A 139 0.01 8.15 -3.74
C THR A 139 1.25 7.26 -3.58
N SER A 140 2.36 7.67 -4.21
CA SER A 140 3.61 6.91 -4.14
C SER A 140 4.11 6.78 -2.71
N THR A 141 4.66 5.62 -2.41
CA THR A 141 5.36 5.36 -1.15
C THR A 141 6.85 5.52 -1.41
N PRO A 142 7.55 6.39 -0.66
CA PRO A 142 8.97 6.62 -0.89
C PRO A 142 9.76 5.36 -0.53
N HIS A 143 10.91 5.23 -1.17
CA HIS A 143 11.89 4.26 -0.75
C HIS A 143 12.64 4.74 0.50
N HIS A 144 13.15 3.78 1.25
CA HIS A 144 14.10 4.01 2.32
C HIS A 144 15.53 4.02 1.81
N PHE A 145 16.40 4.56 2.65
CA PHE A 145 17.82 4.68 2.38
C PHE A 145 18.60 4.23 3.61
N GLU A 146 19.76 3.63 3.38
CA GLU A 146 20.74 3.26 4.39
C GLU A 146 21.90 4.24 4.38
N ASN A 147 22.59 4.38 5.53
CA ASN A 147 23.79 5.20 5.66
C ASN A 147 23.57 6.69 5.31
N GLY A 148 22.35 7.19 5.54
CA GLY A 148 21.92 8.57 5.30
C GLY A 148 20.42 8.63 5.02
N GLY A 149 19.84 9.81 5.01
CA GLY A 149 18.46 10.04 4.59
C GLY A 149 18.33 10.25 3.09
N TRP A 150 17.09 10.51 2.65
CA TRP A 150 16.78 10.67 1.23
C TRP A 150 17.37 11.95 0.59
N LEU A 151 17.73 12.95 1.39
CA LEU A 151 18.28 14.24 0.93
C LEU A 151 19.80 14.37 1.13
N ASP A 152 20.37 13.62 2.06
CA ASP A 152 21.72 13.86 2.63
C ASP A 152 22.67 12.67 2.40
N GLY A 153 22.38 11.80 1.45
CA GLY A 153 23.33 10.81 0.93
C GLY A 153 23.07 9.36 1.33
N GLY A 154 21.85 9.05 1.78
CA GLY A 154 21.44 7.67 1.96
C GLY A 154 21.41 6.91 0.63
N ASN A 155 21.66 5.60 0.68
CA ASN A 155 21.66 4.72 -0.49
C ASN A 155 20.74 3.53 -0.28
N CYS A 156 20.04 3.13 -1.35
CA CYS A 156 19.41 1.82 -1.42
C CYS A 156 19.93 1.12 -2.68
N PRO A 157 20.81 0.11 -2.55
CA PRO A 157 21.36 -0.60 -3.70
C PRO A 157 20.30 -1.11 -4.66
N TYR A 158 19.14 -1.54 -4.15
CA TYR A 158 18.03 -2.07 -4.95
C TYR A 158 17.30 -1.04 -5.85
N GLN A 159 17.58 0.26 -5.67
CA GLN A 159 17.07 1.32 -6.54
C GLN A 159 17.93 1.55 -7.80
N ARG A 160 19.12 0.94 -7.90
CA ARG A 160 19.98 1.09 -9.08
C ARG A 160 19.45 0.28 -10.26
N PHE A 161 19.71 0.75 -11.48
CA PHE A 161 19.41 -0.02 -12.69
C PHE A 161 20.34 -1.24 -12.75
N HIS A 162 19.77 -2.44 -12.78
CA HIS A 162 20.48 -3.74 -12.67
C HIS A 162 21.45 -3.81 -11.47
N PRO A 163 20.95 -3.83 -10.22
CA PRO A 163 21.79 -3.77 -9.03
C PRO A 163 22.69 -5.00 -8.84
N PHE A 164 22.46 -6.06 -9.61
CA PHE A 164 23.18 -7.35 -9.60
C PHE A 164 23.80 -7.67 -10.97
N ALA A 165 24.03 -6.67 -11.82
CA ALA A 165 24.67 -6.88 -13.13
C ALA A 165 26.06 -7.49 -13.01
N GLU A 166 26.80 -7.12 -11.96
CA GLU A 166 28.18 -7.57 -11.70
C GLU A 166 28.24 -8.90 -10.93
N ASP A 167 27.27 -9.16 -10.04
CA ASP A 167 27.17 -10.41 -9.29
C ASP A 167 25.73 -10.94 -9.31
N LYS A 168 25.50 -11.96 -10.16
CA LYS A 168 24.19 -12.61 -10.32
C LYS A 168 23.76 -13.44 -9.11
N ASN A 169 24.70 -13.77 -8.20
CA ASN A 169 24.42 -14.52 -6.98
C ASN A 169 24.23 -13.61 -5.76
N ALA A 170 24.40 -12.31 -5.93
CA ALA A 170 24.18 -11.34 -4.86
C ALA A 170 22.74 -11.42 -4.36
N LYS A 171 22.59 -11.55 -3.05
CA LYS A 171 21.29 -11.57 -2.38
C LYS A 171 20.90 -10.17 -1.97
N ILE A 172 19.61 -9.86 -2.08
CA ILE A 172 19.04 -8.64 -1.48
C ILE A 172 19.23 -8.78 0.03
N VAL A 173 20.15 -8.01 0.60
CA VAL A 173 20.43 -8.02 2.03
C VAL A 173 19.33 -7.29 2.80
N ASN A 174 18.89 -6.15 2.26
CA ASN A 174 17.92 -5.28 2.92
C ASN A 174 16.81 -4.85 1.95
N ASP A 175 15.57 -4.93 2.43
CA ASP A 175 14.39 -4.41 1.74
C ASP A 175 14.21 -2.94 2.08
N CYS A 176 14.46 -2.05 1.10
CA CYS A 176 14.24 -0.61 1.28
C CYS A 176 12.85 -0.14 0.78
N LEU A 177 11.96 -1.07 0.43
CA LEU A 177 10.66 -0.77 -0.16
C LEU A 177 9.54 -0.93 0.87
N HIS A 178 9.45 -2.10 1.50
CA HIS A 178 8.37 -2.43 2.42
C HIS A 178 8.61 -1.86 3.82
N TRP A 179 7.53 -1.63 4.57
CA TRP A 179 7.57 -1.07 5.91
C TRP A 179 7.41 -2.14 6.97
N CYS A 180 8.13 -1.98 8.08
CA CYS A 180 7.92 -2.78 9.28
C CYS A 180 6.50 -2.57 9.83
N LEU A 181 5.97 -3.62 10.46
CA LEU A 181 4.71 -3.60 11.21
C LEU A 181 5.01 -3.84 12.70
N LEU A 182 4.65 -2.94 13.62
CA LEU A 182 4.07 -1.60 13.44
C LEU A 182 5.07 -0.61 12.83
N GLY A 183 4.57 0.47 12.23
CA GLY A 183 5.41 1.49 11.60
C GLY A 183 4.62 2.56 10.82
N PRO A 184 5.31 3.39 10.01
CA PRO A 184 4.68 4.51 9.29
C PRO A 184 3.53 4.12 8.36
N ILE A 185 3.48 2.87 7.90
CA ILE A 185 2.36 2.35 7.12
C ILE A 185 1.03 2.41 7.91
N ASP A 186 1.08 2.35 9.24
CA ASP A 186 -0.09 2.44 10.11
C ASP A 186 -0.77 3.82 10.05
N SER A 187 -0.02 4.88 9.68
CA SER A 187 -0.60 6.22 9.50
C SER A 187 -1.60 6.28 8.34
N TRP A 188 -1.47 5.38 7.35
CA TRP A 188 -2.48 5.26 6.28
C TRP A 188 -3.78 4.66 6.79
N ASN A 189 -3.73 3.73 7.74
CA ASN A 189 -4.92 3.18 8.39
C ASN A 189 -5.65 4.26 9.20
N ASP A 190 -4.91 5.07 9.95
CA ASP A 190 -5.47 6.19 10.73
C ASP A 190 -6.19 7.19 9.81
N LEU A 191 -5.57 7.58 8.69
CA LEU A 191 -6.16 8.48 7.71
C LEU A 191 -7.38 7.85 7.03
N LEU A 192 -7.29 6.58 6.63
CA LEU A 192 -8.39 5.85 5.99
C LEU A 192 -9.59 5.70 6.92
N MET A 193 -9.33 5.39 8.20
CA MET A 193 -10.38 5.33 9.22
C MET A 193 -11.06 6.69 9.35
N GLU A 194 -10.30 7.78 9.45
CA GLU A 194 -10.88 9.12 9.56
C GLU A 194 -11.76 9.44 8.35
N MET A 195 -11.27 9.20 7.13
CA MET A 195 -12.01 9.47 5.91
C MET A 195 -13.27 8.62 5.75
N VAL A 196 -13.24 7.35 6.19
CA VAL A 196 -14.36 6.43 5.95
C VAL A 196 -15.36 6.39 7.10
N VAL A 197 -14.90 6.53 8.34
CA VAL A 197 -15.75 6.44 9.54
C VAL A 197 -16.29 7.81 9.96
N ASN A 198 -15.51 8.87 9.75
CA ASN A 198 -15.86 10.24 10.16
C ASN A 198 -16.07 11.19 8.98
N GLY A 199 -15.71 10.78 7.75
CA GLY A 199 -16.04 11.52 6.54
C GLY A 199 -17.56 11.70 6.44
N LYS A 200 -18.00 12.90 6.10
CA LYS A 200 -19.41 13.16 5.81
C LYS A 200 -19.74 12.52 4.47
N ASP A 201 -20.80 11.72 4.46
CA ASP A 201 -21.48 11.34 3.23
C ASP A 201 -22.19 12.62 2.72
N ASP A 202 -21.56 13.35 1.80
CA ASP A 202 -22.17 14.49 1.10
C ASP A 202 -23.06 14.01 -0.05
#